data_AF-A0A1H2RJL4-F1
#
_entry.id   AF-A0A1H2RJL4-F1
#
_cell.length_a   1.000
_cell.length_b   1.000
_cell.length_c   1.000
_cell.angle_alpha   90.00
_cell.angle_beta   90.00
_cell.angle_gamma   90.00
#
_symmetry.space_group_name_H-M   'P 1'
#
loop_
_entity.id
_entity.type
_entity.pdbx_description
1 polymer ?
#
loop_
_entity_poly.entity_id
_entity_poly.type
_entity_poly.pdbx_seq_one_letter_code
_entity_poly.pdbx_strand_id
1 'polypeptide(L)' 'MKLGSLLGITVIFVIMIVMEWPRLRHLRRERTAFAVLTAIGYLLALLLLYYPEVPGPTQMFEMFYKPFTSILE' A
#
# COMPACT_ATOMS: atom_id res chain seq x y z
N MET A 1 13.59 14.68 7.96
CA MET A 1 12.14 14.42 8.00
C MET A 1 11.76 13.05 7.42
N LYS A 2 12.20 12.69 6.21
CA LYS A 2 11.90 11.37 5.58
C LYS A 2 12.33 10.14 6.40
N LEU A 3 13.45 10.21 7.11
CA LEU A 3 13.94 9.13 7.98
C LEU A 3 13.03 8.83 9.18
N GLY A 4 12.42 9.86 9.79
CA GLY A 4 11.47 9.68 10.89
C GLY A 4 10.19 9.01 10.42
N SER A 5 9.68 9.44 9.27
CA SER A 5 8.52 8.82 8.61
C SER A 5 8.81 7.37 8.20
N LEU A 6 9.99 7.09 7.65
CA LEU A 6 10.42 5.74 7.30
C LEU A 6 10.43 4.82 8.53
N LEU A 7 11.05 5.26 9.63
CA LEU A 7 11.07 4.51 10.88
C LEU A 7 9.66 4.26 11.42
N GLY A 8 8.79 5.27 11.38
CA GLY A 8 7.39 5.13 11.79
C GLY A 8 6.64 4.07 10.97
N ILE A 9 6.78 4.11 9.64
CA ILE A 9 6.18 3.13 8.73
C ILE A 9 6.72 1.73 9.05
N THR A 10 8.05 1.56 9.16
CA THR A 10 8.65 0.26 9.46
C THR A 10 8.17 -0.28 10.82
N VAL A 11 8.09 0.56 11.86
CA VAL A 11 7.62 0.15 13.19
C VAL A 11 6.17 -0.34 13.14
N ILE A 12 5.28 0.38 12.44
CA ILE A 12 3.87 -0.02 12.31
C ILE A 12 3.76 -1.39 11.63
N PHE A 13 4.50 -1.60 10.53
CA PHE A 13 4.50 -2.87 9.81
C PHE A 13 5.07 -4.03 10.64
N VAL A 14 6.15 -3.78 11.41
CA VAL A 14 6.70 -4.77 12.34
C VAL A 14 5.67 -5.14 13.41
N ILE A 15 4.98 -4.16 13.99
CA ILE A 15 3.91 -4.41 14.98
C ILE A 15 2.80 -5.27 14.38
N MET A 16 2.31 -4.91 13.19
CA MET A 16 1.29 -5.70 12.47
C MET A 16 1.76 -7.15 12.28
N ILE A 17 2.98 -7.37 11.77
CA ILE A 17 3.50 -8.71 11.54
C ILE A 17 3.61 -9.48 12.86
N VAL A 18 4.19 -8.89 13.91
CA VAL A 18 4.37 -9.57 15.21
C VAL A 18 3.03 -9.95 15.85
N MET A 19 1.98 -9.13 15.69
CA MET A 19 0.67 -9.40 16.26
C MET A 19 -0.16 -10.40 15.44
N GLU A 20 -0.22 -10.24 14.12
CA GLU A 20 -1.09 -11.05 13.25
C GLU A 20 -0.47 -12.41 12.91
N TRP A 21 0.85 -12.47 12.70
CA TRP A 21 1.54 -13.69 12.27
C TRP A 21 1.36 -14.91 13.20
N PRO A 22 1.46 -14.81 14.55
CA PRO A 22 1.21 -15.94 15.42
C PRO A 22 -0.25 -16.41 15.36
N ARG A 23 -1.21 -15.49 15.16
CA ARG A 23 -2.64 -15.84 15.00
C ARG A 23 -2.90 -16.62 13.72
N LEU A 24 -2.20 -16.26 12.64
CA LEU A 24 -2.33 -16.88 11.32
C LEU A 24 -1.47 -18.14 11.14
N ARG A 25 -0.70 -18.56 12.15
CA ARG A 25 0.25 -19.68 12.04
C ARG A 25 -0.39 -21.00 11.59
N HIS A 26 -1.64 -21.22 11.96
CA HIS A 26 -2.39 -22.45 11.64
C HIS A 26 -3.12 -22.38 10.29
N LEU A 27 -3.28 -21.19 9.69
CA LEU A 27 -4.06 -20.95 8.48
C LEU A 27 -3.13 -20.54 7.33
N ARG A 28 -2.56 -21.54 6.64
CA ARG A 28 -1.52 -21.32 5.60
C ARG A 28 -1.97 -20.36 4.49
N ARG A 29 -3.23 -20.44 4.05
CA ARG A 29 -3.78 -19.55 3.01
C ARG A 29 -3.86 -18.10 3.47
N GLU A 30 -4.35 -17.88 4.69
CA GLU A 30 -4.50 -16.53 5.26
C GLU A 30 -3.15 -15.91 5.58
N ARG A 31 -2.19 -16.70 6.06
CA ARG A 31 -0.80 -16.25 6.23
C ARG A 31 -0.18 -15.75 4.93
N THR A 32 -0.42 -16.44 3.81
CA THR A 32 0.05 -15.99 2.50
C THR A 32 -0.64 -14.70 2.08
N ALA A 33 -1.97 -14.60 2.24
CA ALA A 33 -2.70 -13.38 1.94
C ALA A 33 -2.20 -12.20 2.77
N PHE A 34 -2.01 -12.39 4.08
CA PHE A 34 -1.46 -11.38 4.98
C PHE A 34 -0.05 -10.95 4.55
N ALA A 35 0.84 -11.90 4.22
CA ALA A 35 2.20 -11.59 3.78
C ALA A 35 2.20 -10.74 2.49
N VAL A 36 1.37 -11.12 1.50
CA VAL A 36 1.28 -10.41 0.22
C VAL A 36 0.68 -9.01 0.41
N LEU A 37 -0.42 -8.89 1.14
CA LEU A 37 -1.07 -7.60 1.41
C LEU A 37 -0.15 -6.66 2.19
N THR A 38 0.56 -7.19 3.18
CA THR A 38 1.53 -6.45 3.99
C THR A 38 2.71 -6.00 3.13
N ALA A 39 3.25 -6.86 2.27
CA ALA A 39 4.34 -6.50 1.36
C ALA A 39 3.92 -5.39 0.38
N ILE A 40 2.74 -5.51 -0.23
CA ILE A 40 2.20 -4.51 -1.16
C ILE A 40 1.96 -3.17 -0.43
N GLY A 41 1.34 -3.20 0.74
CA GLY A 41 1.09 -2.01 1.55
C GLY A 41 2.38 -1.31 1.96
N TYR A 42 3.41 -2.07 2.35
CA TYR A 42 4.71 -1.51 2.71
C TYR A 42 5.40 -0.87 1.52
N LEU A 43 5.37 -1.54 0.36
CA LEU A 43 5.94 -1.02 -0.87
C LEU A 43 5.23 0.27 -1.31
N LEU A 44 3.90 0.32 -1.21
CA LEU A 44 3.10 1.53 -1.46
C LEU A 44 3.46 2.67 -0.51
N ALA A 45 3.61 2.39 0.78
CA ALA A 45 4.01 3.39 1.77
C ALA A 45 5.41 3.97 1.46
N LEU A 46 6.36 3.12 1.05
CA LEU A 46 7.67 3.57 0.59
C LEU A 46 7.57 4.38 -0.70
N LEU A 47 6.79 3.92 -1.68
CA LEU A 47 6.59 4.62 -2.95
C LEU A 47 6.08 6.05 -2.70
N LEU A 48 5.07 6.21 -1.87
CA LEU A 48 4.51 7.52 -1.52
C LEU A 48 5.49 8.39 -0.70
N LEU A 49 6.34 7.78 0.13
CA LEU A 49 7.34 8.51 0.91
C LEU A 49 8.43 9.11 0.01
N TYR A 50 8.85 8.40 -1.04
CA TYR A 50 9.89 8.86 -1.98
C TYR A 50 9.33 9.65 -3.16
N TYR A 51 8.14 9.28 -3.65
CA TYR A 51 7.43 9.87 -4.78
C TYR A 51 6.00 10.26 -4.36
N PRO A 52 5.84 11.38 -3.64
CA PRO A 52 4.52 11.84 -3.18
C PRO A 52 3.62 12.34 -4.32
N GLU A 53 4.19 12.61 -5.50
CA GLU A 53 3.48 13.11 -6.69
C GLU A 53 2.88 11.99 -7.54
N VAL A 54 3.00 10.73 -7.13
CA VAL A 54 2.40 9.61 -7.84
C VAL A 54 0.87 9.81 -7.83
N PRO A 55 0.21 9.86 -8.99
CA PRO A 55 -1.22 10.10 -9.04
C PRO A 55 -1.94 9.01 -8.25
N GLY A 56 -2.78 9.44 -7.30
CA GLY A 56 -3.58 8.52 -6.50
C GLY A 56 -4.51 7.70 -7.39
N PRO A 57 -5.04 6.56 -6.92
CA PRO A 57 -5.93 5.71 -7.71
C PRO A 57 -7.09 6.50 -8.32
N THR A 58 -7.67 7.45 -7.58
CA THR A 58 -8.71 8.36 -8.10
C THR A 58 -8.24 9.21 -9.28
N GLN A 59 -7.02 9.75 -9.22
CA GLN A 59 -6.42 10.55 -10.30
C GLN A 59 -6.03 9.67 -11.50
N MET A 60 -5.67 8.40 -11.28
CA MET A 60 -5.46 7.44 -12.36
C MET A 60 -6.77 7.10 -13.07
N PHE A 61 -7.87 6.95 -12.32
CA PHE A 61 -9.21 6.79 -12.88
C PHE A 61 -9.60 8.02 -13.71
N GLU A 62 -9.41 9.23 -13.19
CA GLU A 62 -9.66 10.45 -13.96
C GLU A 62 -8.83 10.51 -15.25
N MET A 63 -7.55 10.14 -15.22
CA MET A 63 -6.70 10.10 -16.41
C MET A 63 -7.20 9.11 -17.47
N PHE A 64 -7.73 7.95 -17.06
CA PHE A 64 -8.31 6.96 -17.96
C PHE A 64 -9.66 7.39 -18.54
N TYR A 65 -10.48 8.09 -17.75
CA TYR A 65 -11.84 8.49 -18.15
C TYR A 65 -11.90 9.85 -18.87
N LYS A 66 -10.91 10.73 -18.67
CA LYS A 66 -10.78 12.02 -19.39
C LYS A 66 -10.92 11.94 -20.91
N PRO A 67 -10.30 10.96 -21.61
CA PRO A 67 -10.49 10.85 -23.06
C PRO A 67 -11.92 10.44 -23.45
N PHE A 68 -12.64 9.70 -22.59
CA PHE A 68 -14.02 9.29 -22.88
C PHE A 68 -15.03 10.43 -22.67
N THR A 69 -14.80 11.31 -21.69
CA THR A 69 -15.64 12.50 -21.50
C THR A 69 -15.54 13.46 -22.68
N SER A 70 -14.37 13.53 -23.33
CA SER A 70 -14.17 14.36 -24.54
C SER A 70 -14.86 13.83 -25.81
N ILE A 71 -15.35 12.59 -25.81
CA ILE A 71 -16.08 11.98 -26.94
C ILE A 71 -17.60 12.08 -26.74
N LEU A 72 -18.04 12.33 -25.49
CA LEU A 72 -19.44 12.44 -25.09
C LEU A 72 -19.96 13.89 -25.05
N GLU A 73 -19.08 14.89 -25.05
CA GLU A 73 -19.39 16.30 -25.40
C GLU A 73 -19.40 16.49 -26.93
#